data_AF-A0A964E8A2-F1
#
_entry.id   AF-A0A964E8A2-F1
#
_cell.length_a   1.000
_cell.length_b   1.000
_cell.length_c   1.000
_cell.angle_alpha   90.00
_cell.angle_beta   90.00
_cell.angle_gamma   90.00
#
_symmetry.space_group_name_H-M   'P 1'
#
loop_
_entity.id
_entity.type
_entity.pdbx_description
1 polymer ?
#
loop_
_entity_poly.entity_id
_entity_poly.type
_entity_poly.pdbx_seq_one_letter_code
_entity_poly.pdbx_strand_id
1 'polypeptide(L)'
;MEKPDNIKEVDHYLREIGLEPVSSGGYNQKWKGKSQGREISVLFSKRTRAKYHNQDVRTRQYVGHQVVIEVGTKISTRFSATRDDVSSKFAQKLRSLVSLEPLDVGSGLPQELSLFTCDKEWAREFASDLEAQRVLSGDFLALKNASSIVFGFFPGTDSNGTATFSCRMPLSTITLEFCKSTLESMLTLAEASERYRTRKVISPSRVEKLIREKPWLIFLGLFAVVVLLGVLFSAALIAIAISGVSPLIIPVIIFLVYMLYRRFFK
;
A
#
# COMPACT_ATOMS: atom_id res chain seq x y z
N MET A 1 -10.98 -22.26 15.35
CA MET A 1 -11.82 -21.07 15.54
C MET A 1 -12.78 -21.03 14.37
N GLU A 2 -14.08 -21.07 14.63
CA GLU A 2 -15.09 -21.06 13.58
C GLU A 2 -15.06 -19.73 12.82
N LYS A 3 -15.31 -19.76 11.50
CA LYS A 3 -15.43 -18.54 10.70
C LYS A 3 -16.72 -17.81 11.11
N PRO A 4 -16.71 -16.48 11.32
CA PRO A 4 -17.93 -15.70 11.48
C PRO A 4 -18.87 -15.90 10.28
N ASP A 5 -20.19 -15.86 10.50
CA ASP A 5 -21.19 -16.20 9.48
C ASP A 5 -21.12 -15.26 8.26
N ASN A 6 -20.89 -13.96 8.47
CA ASN A 6 -20.67 -13.00 7.39
C ASN A 6 -19.48 -13.38 6.48
N ILE A 7 -18.44 -14.03 7.04
CA ILE A 7 -17.29 -14.50 6.26
C ILE A 7 -17.59 -15.81 5.54
N LYS A 8 -18.50 -16.66 6.07
CA LYS A 8 -18.98 -17.85 5.36
C LYS A 8 -19.76 -17.45 4.11
N GLU A 9 -20.62 -16.44 4.21
CA GLU A 9 -21.37 -15.88 3.07
C GLU A 9 -20.43 -15.29 2.00
N VAL A 10 -19.44 -14.51 2.42
CA VAL A 10 -18.42 -13.99 1.49
C VAL A 10 -17.62 -15.12 0.85
N ASP A 11 -17.20 -16.14 1.61
CA ASP A 11 -16.49 -17.31 1.06
C ASP A 11 -17.33 -18.05 0.01
N HIS A 12 -18.62 -18.23 0.27
CA HIS A 12 -19.55 -18.85 -0.67
C HIS A 12 -19.66 -18.03 -1.96
N TYR A 13 -19.91 -16.72 -1.84
CA TYR A 13 -20.00 -15.82 -2.99
C TYR A 13 -18.71 -15.79 -3.82
N LEU A 14 -17.54 -15.68 -3.18
CA LEU A 14 -16.27 -15.65 -3.90
C LEU A 14 -16.01 -16.95 -4.68
N ARG A 15 -16.43 -18.10 -4.15
CA ARG A 15 -16.38 -19.38 -4.86
C ARG A 15 -17.36 -19.44 -6.03
N GLU A 16 -18.58 -18.93 -5.83
CA GLU A 16 -19.63 -18.88 -6.86
C GLU A 16 -19.18 -18.10 -8.10
N ILE A 17 -18.45 -16.99 -7.91
CA ILE A 17 -17.90 -16.19 -9.01
C ILE A 17 -16.57 -16.74 -9.59
N GLY A 18 -16.15 -17.93 -9.16
CA GLY A 18 -14.99 -18.65 -9.70
C GLY A 18 -13.64 -18.34 -9.02
N LEU A 19 -13.63 -17.82 -7.79
CA LEU A 19 -12.39 -17.67 -7.01
C LEU A 19 -12.15 -18.85 -6.08
N GLU A 20 -10.94 -19.37 -6.10
CA GLU A 20 -10.51 -20.48 -5.26
C GLU A 20 -9.71 -19.98 -4.06
N PRO A 21 -9.88 -20.58 -2.86
CA PRO A 21 -9.08 -20.24 -1.70
C PRO A 21 -7.63 -20.72 -1.89
N VAL A 22 -6.67 -19.81 -1.79
CA VAL A 22 -5.22 -20.08 -1.94
C VAL A 22 -4.53 -20.30 -0.59
N SER A 23 -5.03 -19.65 0.46
CA SER A 23 -4.55 -19.87 1.83
C SER A 23 -5.72 -19.79 2.80
N SER A 24 -5.97 -20.89 3.52
CA SER A 24 -7.03 -21.01 4.53
C SER A 24 -6.48 -21.09 5.97
N GLY A 25 -5.17 -20.91 6.14
CA GLY A 25 -4.49 -21.03 7.44
C GLY A 25 -4.56 -19.77 8.30
N GLY A 26 -5.29 -19.83 9.41
CA GLY A 26 -5.31 -18.80 10.45
C GLY A 26 -6.24 -17.60 10.14
N TYR A 27 -5.82 -16.39 10.52
CA TYR A 27 -6.62 -15.16 10.38
C TYR A 27 -6.42 -14.43 9.04
N ASN A 28 -5.71 -15.06 8.10
CA ASN A 28 -5.49 -14.53 6.76
C ASN A 28 -6.18 -15.46 5.76
N GLN A 29 -7.11 -14.92 4.99
CA GLN A 29 -7.85 -15.65 3.97
C GLN A 29 -7.62 -14.98 2.63
N LYS A 30 -7.21 -15.78 1.64
CA LYS A 30 -6.92 -15.29 0.30
C LYS A 30 -7.65 -16.15 -0.72
N TRP A 31 -8.31 -15.50 -1.66
CA TRP A 31 -8.92 -16.11 -2.83
C TRP A 31 -8.26 -15.57 -4.10
N LYS A 32 -8.15 -16.43 -5.11
CA LYS A 32 -7.68 -16.07 -6.45
C LYS A 32 -8.46 -16.83 -7.49
N GLY A 33 -8.65 -16.23 -8.65
CA GLY A 33 -9.28 -16.88 -9.78
C GLY A 33 -9.45 -15.91 -10.94
N LYS A 34 -10.35 -16.27 -11.85
CA LYS A 34 -10.72 -15.42 -12.98
C LYS A 34 -12.22 -15.19 -12.96
N SER A 35 -12.63 -13.93 -13.11
CA SER A 35 -14.03 -13.56 -13.31
C SER A 35 -14.11 -12.51 -14.40
N GLN A 36 -15.11 -12.62 -15.28
CA GLN A 36 -15.29 -11.73 -16.45
C GLN A 36 -14.01 -11.59 -17.30
N GLY A 37 -13.23 -12.67 -17.44
CA GLY A 37 -11.97 -12.68 -18.19
C GLY A 37 -10.79 -11.97 -17.52
N ARG A 38 -10.94 -11.47 -16.29
CA ARG A 38 -9.88 -10.77 -15.52
C ARG A 38 -9.40 -11.63 -14.37
N GLU A 39 -8.11 -11.54 -14.07
CA GLU A 39 -7.55 -12.12 -12.85
C GLU A 39 -7.99 -11.31 -11.64
N ILE A 40 -8.45 -11.99 -10.60
CA ILE A 40 -8.94 -11.34 -9.38
C ILE A 40 -8.27 -12.00 -8.17
N SER A 41 -7.85 -11.19 -7.21
CA SER A 41 -7.47 -11.66 -5.88
C SER A 41 -8.17 -10.87 -4.80
N VAL A 42 -8.70 -11.58 -3.81
CA VAL A 42 -9.27 -10.99 -2.60
C VAL A 42 -8.46 -11.50 -1.42
N LEU A 43 -8.04 -10.59 -0.53
CA LEU A 43 -7.28 -10.92 0.67
C LEU A 43 -7.90 -10.22 1.87
N PHE A 44 -8.24 -11.00 2.89
CA PHE A 44 -8.54 -10.51 4.22
C PHE A 44 -7.41 -10.92 5.15
N SER A 45 -6.73 -9.94 5.74
CA SER A 45 -5.59 -10.20 6.62
C SER A 45 -5.73 -9.49 7.95
N LYS A 46 -5.69 -10.24 9.05
CA LYS A 46 -5.70 -9.66 10.40
C LYS A 46 -4.47 -8.79 10.62
N ARG A 47 -4.70 -7.54 11.03
CA ARG A 47 -3.65 -6.60 11.41
C ARG A 47 -3.62 -6.44 12.93
N THR A 48 -2.41 -6.52 13.47
CA THR A 48 -2.14 -6.26 14.88
C THR A 48 -1.05 -5.21 14.98
N ARG A 49 -1.11 -4.39 16.02
CA ARG A 49 -0.08 -3.41 16.37
C ARG A 49 0.52 -3.80 17.71
N ALA A 50 1.83 -3.64 17.84
CA ALA A 50 2.47 -3.75 19.15
C ALA A 50 2.10 -2.51 19.98
N LYS A 51 1.54 -2.73 21.16
CA LYS A 51 1.33 -1.71 22.18
C LYS A 51 2.27 -2.00 23.34
N TYR A 52 2.97 -0.98 23.81
CA TYR A 52 3.87 -1.08 24.96
C TYR A 52 3.14 -0.49 26.16
N HIS A 53 3.00 -1.27 27.22
CA HIS A 53 2.56 -0.79 28.53
C HIS A 53 3.78 -0.67 29.44
N ASN A 54 3.94 0.50 30.07
CA ASN A 54 5.03 0.82 30.99
C ASN A 54 6.42 0.48 30.44
N GLN A 55 6.64 0.71 29.14
CA GLN A 55 7.90 0.47 28.39
C GLN A 55 8.39 -0.99 28.31
N ASP A 56 7.96 -1.89 29.20
CA ASP A 56 8.49 -3.26 29.29
C ASP A 56 7.56 -4.36 28.77
N VAL A 57 6.24 -4.14 28.78
CA VAL A 57 5.26 -5.18 28.38
C VAL A 57 4.75 -4.94 26.97
N ARG A 58 5.18 -5.79 26.03
CA ARG A 58 4.72 -5.79 24.64
C ARG A 58 3.45 -6.63 24.49
N THR A 59 2.30 -5.98 24.29
CA THR A 59 1.05 -6.64 23.94
C THR A 59 0.74 -6.46 22.45
N ARG A 60 0.02 -7.42 21.85
CA ARG A 60 -0.51 -7.29 20.47
C ARG A 60 -1.95 -6.83 20.52
N GLN A 61 -2.19 -5.58 20.14
CA GLN A 61 -3.54 -5.04 20.01
C GLN A 61 -4.07 -5.32 18.60
N TYR A 62 -5.28 -5.85 18.49
CA TYR A 62 -5.97 -5.99 17.21
C TYR A 62 -6.42 -4.61 16.69
N VAL A 63 -6.17 -4.36 15.40
CA VAL A 63 -6.40 -3.05 14.76
C VAL A 63 -7.43 -3.14 13.63
N GLY A 64 -7.89 -4.34 13.29
CA GLY A 64 -8.80 -4.58 12.17
C GLY A 64 -8.29 -5.64 11.21
N HIS A 65 -9.05 -5.86 10.15
CA HIS A 65 -8.62 -6.64 8.99
C HIS A 65 -8.26 -5.69 7.86
N GLN A 66 -7.12 -5.94 7.24
CA GLN A 66 -6.81 -5.38 5.94
C GLN A 66 -7.61 -6.14 4.90
N VAL A 67 -8.41 -5.43 4.14
CA VAL A 67 -9.06 -5.93 2.93
C VAL A 67 -8.23 -5.45 1.75
N VAL A 68 -7.88 -6.35 0.85
CA VAL A 68 -7.22 -6.03 -0.42
C VAL A 68 -7.98 -6.74 -1.53
N ILE A 69 -8.39 -5.98 -2.55
CA ILE A 69 -9.01 -6.51 -3.78
C ILE A 69 -8.12 -6.07 -4.94
N GLU A 70 -7.64 -7.03 -5.71
CA GLU A 70 -6.78 -6.84 -6.87
C GLU A 70 -7.53 -7.33 -8.11
N VAL A 71 -7.57 -6.51 -9.15
CA VAL A 71 -8.20 -6.83 -10.45
C VAL A 71 -7.18 -6.58 -11.57
N GLY A 72 -6.99 -7.56 -12.43
CA GLY A 72 -6.12 -7.48 -13.59
C GLY A 72 -6.63 -6.45 -14.60
N THR A 73 -5.71 -5.64 -15.13
CA THR A 73 -6.00 -4.59 -16.12
C THR A 73 -4.89 -4.49 -17.16
N LYS A 74 -5.21 -3.97 -18.35
CA LYS A 74 -4.24 -3.62 -19.40
C LYS A 74 -3.47 -2.33 -19.08
N ILE A 75 -3.87 -1.61 -18.04
CA ILE A 75 -3.22 -0.38 -17.60
C ILE A 75 -2.02 -0.70 -16.73
N SER A 76 -0.82 -0.54 -17.30
CA SER A 76 0.47 -0.69 -16.60
C SER A 76 1.09 0.67 -16.33
N THR A 77 0.41 1.50 -15.54
CA THR A 77 0.90 2.81 -15.06
C THR A 77 0.92 2.83 -13.53
N ARG A 78 1.40 3.91 -12.92
CA ARG A 78 1.25 4.16 -11.47
C ARG A 78 0.30 5.31 -11.23
N PHE A 79 -0.80 4.99 -10.55
CA PHE A 79 -1.77 5.95 -10.06
C PHE A 79 -2.23 5.54 -8.67
N SER A 80 -2.52 6.49 -7.80
CA SER A 80 -3.09 6.20 -6.49
C SER A 80 -4.04 7.30 -6.05
N ALA A 81 -5.20 6.89 -5.56
CA ALA A 81 -6.17 7.73 -4.87
C ALA A 81 -6.22 7.29 -3.40
N THR A 82 -6.04 8.23 -2.48
CA THR A 82 -6.06 7.94 -1.03
C THR A 82 -7.04 8.84 -0.31
N ARG A 83 -7.91 8.24 0.51
CA ARG A 83 -8.73 8.97 1.48
C ARG A 83 -7.93 9.09 2.76
N ASP A 84 -7.52 10.32 3.05
CA ASP A 84 -6.74 10.81 4.19
C ASP A 84 -5.55 11.63 3.69
N ASP A 85 -5.28 12.71 4.41
CA ASP A 85 -4.10 13.53 4.28
C ASP A 85 -2.90 12.68 4.71
N VAL A 86 -2.38 11.86 3.80
CA VAL A 86 -1.09 11.21 3.95
C VAL A 86 -0.01 12.31 3.78
N SER A 87 -0.07 13.30 4.67
CA SER A 87 0.79 14.49 4.78
C SER A 87 2.05 14.20 5.58
N SER A 88 2.28 12.95 6.00
CA SER A 88 3.58 12.62 6.54
C SER A 88 4.64 12.86 5.45
N LYS A 89 5.57 13.80 5.72
CA LYS A 89 6.72 14.10 4.84
C LYS A 89 7.45 12.82 4.39
N PHE A 90 7.40 11.77 5.21
CA PHE A 90 7.92 10.44 4.90
C PHE A 90 7.18 9.75 3.75
N ALA A 91 5.85 9.76 3.76
CA ALA A 91 5.06 9.22 2.67
C ALA A 91 5.17 10.07 1.39
N GLN A 92 5.29 11.40 1.50
CA GLN A 92 5.63 12.25 0.35
C GLN A 92 7.01 11.90 -0.23
N LYS A 93 8.04 11.69 0.61
CA LYS A 93 9.37 11.24 0.18
C LYS A 93 9.37 9.82 -0.42
N LEU A 94 8.59 8.90 0.14
CA LEU A 94 8.43 7.57 -0.45
C LEU A 94 7.75 7.65 -1.82
N ARG A 95 6.75 8.51 -1.98
CA ARG A 95 6.08 8.75 -3.27
C ARG A 95 7.03 9.32 -4.32
N SER A 96 7.90 10.27 -3.95
CA SER A 96 8.92 10.79 -4.89
C SER A 96 9.92 9.73 -5.33
N LEU A 97 10.27 8.77 -4.46
CA LEU A 97 11.16 7.65 -4.81
C LEU A 97 10.52 6.67 -5.80
N VAL A 98 9.18 6.62 -5.88
CA VAL A 98 8.43 5.77 -6.83
C VAL A 98 7.90 6.60 -8.01
N SER A 99 8.43 7.81 -8.22
CA SER A 99 8.05 8.74 -9.30
C SER A 99 6.55 9.08 -9.33
N LEU A 100 5.90 9.11 -8.16
CA LEU A 100 4.51 9.55 -8.02
C LEU A 100 4.48 11.04 -7.66
N GLU A 101 3.88 11.84 -8.53
CA GLU A 101 3.65 13.27 -8.33
C GLU A 101 2.18 13.52 -7.96
N PRO A 102 1.88 14.55 -7.14
CA PRO A 102 0.49 14.93 -6.87
C PRO A 102 -0.21 15.33 -8.18
N LEU A 103 -1.45 14.88 -8.33
CA LEU A 103 -2.31 15.28 -9.41
C LEU A 103 -3.37 16.25 -8.88
N ASP A 104 -3.30 17.50 -9.34
CA ASP A 104 -4.34 18.49 -9.12
C ASP A 104 -5.44 18.29 -10.18
N VAL A 105 -6.62 17.88 -9.74
CA VAL A 105 -7.79 17.60 -10.61
C VAL A 105 -8.90 18.61 -10.35
N GLY A 106 -8.57 19.88 -10.11
CA GLY A 106 -9.54 20.98 -10.05
C GLY A 106 -10.78 20.68 -9.18
N SER A 107 -11.94 21.22 -9.57
CA SER A 107 -13.19 21.13 -8.80
C SER A 107 -14.01 19.84 -9.00
N GLY A 108 -13.51 18.86 -9.76
CA GLY A 108 -14.30 17.68 -10.19
C GLY A 108 -14.30 16.52 -9.19
N LEU A 109 -13.28 16.41 -8.34
CA LEU A 109 -13.17 15.37 -7.32
C LEU A 109 -13.25 15.96 -5.90
N PRO A 110 -13.84 15.23 -4.93
CA PRO A 110 -13.95 15.71 -3.56
C PRO A 110 -12.57 15.98 -2.95
N GLN A 111 -12.47 17.04 -2.13
CA GLN A 111 -11.23 17.43 -1.47
C GLN A 111 -10.70 16.36 -0.50
N GLU A 112 -11.51 15.38 -0.10
CA GLU A 112 -11.08 14.28 0.77
C GLU A 112 -10.19 13.25 0.06
N LEU A 113 -10.06 13.29 -1.28
CA LEU A 113 -9.20 12.40 -2.05
C LEU A 113 -7.92 13.09 -2.51
N SER A 114 -6.78 12.57 -2.05
CA SER A 114 -5.49 12.93 -2.61
C SER A 114 -5.13 11.99 -3.75
N LEU A 115 -4.80 12.56 -4.93
CA LEU A 115 -4.42 11.81 -6.11
C LEU A 115 -2.93 11.94 -6.43
N PHE A 116 -2.33 10.84 -6.86
CA PHE A 116 -0.92 10.75 -7.24
C PHE A 116 -0.78 9.96 -8.53
N THR A 117 0.09 10.41 -9.43
CA THR A 117 0.34 9.75 -10.70
C THR A 117 1.76 9.96 -11.19
N CYS A 118 2.20 9.09 -12.09
CA CYS A 118 3.42 9.24 -12.89
C CYS A 118 3.11 9.58 -14.38
N ASP A 119 1.83 9.57 -14.73
CA ASP A 119 1.28 9.88 -16.05
C ASP A 119 0.10 10.85 -15.86
N LYS A 120 0.36 12.15 -16.03
CA LYS A 120 -0.63 13.20 -15.77
C LYS A 120 -1.71 13.27 -16.84
N GLU A 121 -1.39 12.92 -18.08
CA GLU A 121 -2.35 12.98 -19.19
C GLU A 121 -3.41 11.90 -19.01
N TRP A 122 -2.97 10.64 -18.92
CA TRP A 122 -3.86 9.51 -18.66
C TRP A 122 -4.67 9.71 -17.37
N ALA A 123 -4.02 10.14 -16.28
CA ALA A 123 -4.70 10.26 -15.00
C ALA A 123 -5.73 11.39 -14.96
N ARG A 124 -5.53 12.48 -15.73
CA ARG A 124 -6.56 13.54 -15.87
C ARG A 124 -7.75 13.03 -16.67
N GLU A 125 -7.52 12.32 -17.76
CA GLU A 125 -8.60 11.71 -18.56
C GLU A 125 -9.42 10.74 -17.69
N PHE A 126 -8.74 9.82 -16.99
CA PHE A 126 -9.39 8.87 -16.09
C PHE A 126 -10.11 9.55 -14.93
N ALA A 127 -9.49 10.54 -14.28
CA ALA A 127 -10.11 11.25 -13.15
C ALA A 127 -11.26 12.18 -13.58
N SER A 128 -11.38 12.49 -14.88
CA SER A 128 -12.49 13.27 -15.45
C SER A 128 -13.63 12.38 -15.95
N ASP A 129 -13.45 11.06 -15.96
CA ASP A 129 -14.48 10.11 -16.37
C ASP A 129 -15.61 10.03 -15.33
N LEU A 130 -16.85 10.11 -15.79
CA LEU A 130 -18.02 10.13 -14.90
C LEU A 130 -18.19 8.82 -14.12
N GLU A 131 -17.88 7.66 -14.71
CA GLU A 131 -17.96 6.39 -14.00
C GLU A 131 -16.84 6.27 -12.97
N ALA A 132 -15.62 6.67 -13.34
CA ALA A 132 -14.50 6.69 -12.41
C ALA A 132 -14.74 7.65 -11.24
N GLN A 133 -15.24 8.85 -11.51
CA GLN A 133 -15.64 9.81 -10.48
C GLN A 133 -16.70 9.22 -9.57
N ARG A 134 -17.81 8.69 -10.13
CA ARG A 134 -18.90 8.10 -9.34
C ARG A 134 -18.41 7.04 -8.36
N VAL A 135 -17.52 6.15 -8.79
CA VAL A 135 -16.99 5.09 -7.92
C VAL A 135 -15.99 5.65 -6.89
N LEU A 136 -15.07 6.52 -7.32
CA LEU A 136 -14.05 7.10 -6.42
C LEU A 136 -14.68 8.02 -5.37
N SER A 137 -15.59 8.91 -5.76
CA SER A 137 -16.23 9.90 -4.89
C SER A 137 -17.46 9.38 -4.18
N GLY A 138 -18.14 8.37 -4.72
CA GLY A 138 -19.32 7.75 -4.11
C GLY A 138 -18.93 6.54 -3.30
N ASP A 139 -18.72 5.42 -3.99
CA ASP A 139 -18.63 4.09 -3.38
C ASP A 139 -17.43 3.99 -2.41
N PHE A 140 -16.27 4.56 -2.74
CA PHE A 140 -15.09 4.50 -1.87
C PHE A 140 -15.12 5.52 -0.72
N LEU A 141 -15.63 6.74 -0.94
CA LEU A 141 -15.75 7.72 0.13
C LEU A 141 -16.88 7.38 1.11
N ALA A 142 -17.95 6.71 0.67
CA ALA A 142 -19.07 6.31 1.50
C ALA A 142 -18.72 5.26 2.57
N LEU A 143 -17.55 4.62 2.49
CA LEU A 143 -17.07 3.62 3.46
C LEU A 143 -16.65 4.26 4.79
N LYS A 144 -17.61 4.74 5.59
CA LYS A 144 -17.36 5.47 6.85
C LYS A 144 -16.55 4.68 7.89
N ASN A 145 -16.69 3.35 7.91
CA ASN A 145 -16.03 2.46 8.88
C ASN A 145 -14.66 1.96 8.42
N ALA A 146 -14.24 2.32 7.21
CA ALA A 146 -12.92 1.97 6.69
C ALA A 146 -11.87 3.03 7.05
N SER A 147 -10.64 2.60 7.25
CA SER A 147 -9.47 3.45 7.47
C SER A 147 -8.40 3.11 6.44
N SER A 148 -7.49 4.04 6.17
CA SER A 148 -6.39 3.82 5.23
C SER A 148 -6.88 3.35 3.86
N ILE A 149 -7.93 3.98 3.32
CA ILE A 149 -8.46 3.62 1.99
C ILE A 149 -7.45 4.08 0.95
N VAL A 150 -7.00 3.12 0.15
CA VAL A 150 -6.11 3.32 -0.97
C VAL A 150 -6.68 2.58 -2.16
N PHE A 151 -6.92 3.32 -3.23
CA PHE A 151 -7.09 2.76 -4.56
C PHE A 151 -5.85 3.11 -5.39
N GLY A 152 -5.49 2.26 -6.35
CA GLY A 152 -4.41 2.57 -7.26
C GLY A 152 -4.25 1.59 -8.40
N PHE A 153 -3.56 2.05 -9.43
CA PHE A 153 -3.05 1.22 -10.52
C PHE A 153 -1.57 1.03 -10.30
N PHE A 154 -1.12 -0.22 -10.42
CA PHE A 154 0.29 -0.57 -10.32
C PHE A 154 0.70 -1.41 -11.51
N PRO A 155 1.94 -1.25 -12.00
CA PRO A 155 2.45 -2.12 -13.05
C PRO A 155 2.53 -3.55 -12.54
N GLY A 156 2.13 -4.51 -13.38
CA GLY A 156 2.27 -5.93 -13.13
C GLY A 156 3.65 -6.42 -13.53
N THR A 157 3.91 -7.72 -13.38
CA THR A 157 5.15 -8.35 -13.82
C THR A 157 5.29 -8.36 -15.35
N ASP A 158 4.16 -8.29 -16.06
CA ASP A 158 4.03 -8.33 -17.52
C ASP A 158 3.56 -6.96 -18.08
N SER A 159 3.17 -6.92 -19.36
CA SER A 159 2.59 -5.72 -20.00
C SER A 159 1.22 -5.31 -19.43
N ASN A 160 0.63 -6.13 -18.57
CA ASN A 160 -0.61 -5.87 -17.84
C ASN A 160 -0.30 -5.32 -16.44
N GLY A 161 -1.19 -4.46 -15.94
CA GLY A 161 -1.14 -3.96 -14.57
C GLY A 161 -2.23 -4.55 -13.69
N THR A 162 -2.35 -3.96 -12.50
CA THR A 162 -3.31 -4.36 -11.48
C THR A 162 -3.95 -3.12 -10.89
N ALA A 163 -5.28 -3.08 -10.90
CA ALA A 163 -6.05 -2.17 -10.09
C ALA A 163 -6.17 -2.77 -8.69
N THR A 164 -5.77 -2.02 -7.68
CA THR A 164 -5.75 -2.47 -6.28
C THR A 164 -6.58 -1.52 -5.44
N PHE A 165 -7.55 -2.08 -4.73
CA PHE A 165 -8.23 -1.43 -3.62
C PHE A 165 -7.75 -2.06 -2.31
N SER A 166 -7.51 -1.21 -1.32
CA SER A 166 -6.99 -1.60 -0.03
C SER A 166 -7.60 -0.73 1.05
N CYS A 167 -8.15 -1.34 2.08
CA CYS A 167 -8.67 -0.61 3.24
C CYS A 167 -8.50 -1.44 4.52
N ARG A 168 -8.68 -0.80 5.67
CA ARG A 168 -8.71 -1.48 6.96
C ARG A 168 -10.03 -1.23 7.66
N MET A 169 -10.68 -2.31 8.08
CA MET A 169 -11.96 -2.25 8.78
C MET A 169 -12.14 -3.41 9.77
N PRO A 170 -13.07 -3.31 10.73
CA PRO A 170 -13.44 -4.44 11.60
C PRO A 170 -13.95 -5.64 10.80
N LEU A 171 -13.78 -6.86 11.34
CA LEU A 171 -14.26 -8.07 10.65
C LEU A 171 -15.79 -8.11 10.53
N SER A 172 -16.49 -7.55 11.51
CA SER A 172 -17.95 -7.46 11.55
C SER A 172 -18.55 -6.56 10.47
N THR A 173 -17.74 -5.68 9.85
CA THR A 173 -18.22 -4.79 8.78
C THR A 173 -17.93 -5.33 7.39
N ILE A 174 -17.20 -6.46 7.27
CA ILE A 174 -16.95 -7.12 5.99
C ILE A 174 -18.16 -8.01 5.69
N THR A 175 -19.18 -7.45 5.06
CA THR A 175 -20.40 -8.18 4.66
C THR A 175 -20.31 -8.67 3.22
N LEU A 176 -21.27 -9.52 2.83
CA LEU A 176 -21.45 -9.93 1.45
C LEU A 176 -21.68 -8.74 0.53
N GLU A 177 -22.58 -7.81 0.89
CA GLU A 177 -22.88 -6.63 0.06
C GLU A 177 -21.66 -5.74 -0.12
N PHE A 178 -20.90 -5.53 0.96
CA PHE A 178 -19.64 -4.79 0.89
C PHE A 178 -18.68 -5.44 -0.11
N CYS A 179 -18.48 -6.76 -0.03
CA CYS A 179 -17.54 -7.45 -0.91
C CYS A 179 -18.00 -7.40 -2.37
N LYS A 180 -19.29 -7.62 -2.62
CA LYS A 180 -19.89 -7.59 -3.96
C LYS A 180 -19.79 -6.19 -4.57
N SER A 181 -20.27 -5.17 -3.87
CA SER A 181 -20.24 -3.77 -4.32
C SER A 181 -18.82 -3.27 -4.59
N THR A 182 -17.87 -3.60 -3.70
CA THR A 182 -16.47 -3.19 -3.88
C THR A 182 -15.82 -3.91 -5.05
N LEU A 183 -16.13 -5.19 -5.26
CA LEU A 183 -15.60 -5.94 -6.41
C LEU A 183 -16.17 -5.42 -7.74
N GLU A 184 -17.47 -5.18 -7.80
CA GLU A 184 -18.13 -4.57 -8.97
C GLU A 184 -17.53 -3.19 -9.27
N SER A 185 -17.37 -2.34 -8.25
CA SER A 185 -16.71 -1.05 -8.36
C SER A 185 -15.29 -1.17 -8.93
N MET A 186 -14.51 -2.15 -8.46
CA MET A 186 -13.16 -2.40 -8.95
C MET A 186 -13.12 -2.88 -10.40
N LEU A 187 -14.08 -3.72 -10.81
CA LEU A 187 -14.23 -4.15 -12.20
C LEU A 187 -14.59 -2.97 -13.11
N THR A 188 -15.54 -2.12 -12.68
CA THR A 188 -15.91 -0.89 -13.40
C THR A 188 -14.71 0.05 -13.55
N LEU A 189 -13.94 0.29 -12.48
CA LEU A 189 -12.75 1.14 -12.55
C LEU A 189 -11.68 0.54 -13.47
N ALA A 190 -11.45 -0.76 -13.41
CA ALA A 190 -10.50 -1.44 -14.30
C ALA A 190 -10.93 -1.33 -15.77
N GLU A 191 -12.22 -1.46 -16.07
CA GLU A 191 -12.75 -1.29 -17.42
C GLU A 191 -12.67 0.16 -17.91
N ALA A 192 -13.15 1.12 -17.12
CA ALA A 192 -13.11 2.55 -17.45
C ALA A 192 -11.67 3.00 -17.74
N SER A 193 -10.71 2.54 -16.92
CA SER A 193 -9.28 2.85 -17.07
C SER A 193 -8.69 2.47 -18.44
N GLU A 194 -9.23 1.44 -19.08
CA GLU A 194 -8.71 0.87 -20.34
C GLU A 194 -9.21 1.57 -21.59
N ARG A 195 -10.18 2.49 -21.47
CA ARG A 195 -10.76 3.21 -22.61
C ARG A 195 -9.80 4.25 -23.21
N TYR A 196 -8.82 4.70 -22.43
CA TYR A 196 -7.90 5.78 -22.81
C TYR A 196 -6.66 5.25 -23.53
N ARG A 197 -6.36 5.85 -24.69
CA ARG A 197 -5.28 5.41 -25.59
C ARG A 197 -3.91 5.93 -25.15
N THR A 198 -3.86 7.11 -24.55
CA THR A 198 -2.63 7.73 -24.06
C THR A 198 -2.26 7.06 -22.75
N ARG A 199 -1.25 6.20 -22.74
CA ARG A 199 -0.72 5.64 -21.49
C ARG A 199 0.79 5.46 -21.57
N LYS A 200 1.47 5.95 -20.54
CA LYS A 200 2.85 5.60 -20.25
C LYS A 200 2.87 4.20 -19.67
N VAL A 201 3.26 3.23 -20.48
CA VAL A 201 3.52 1.87 -20.01
C VAL A 201 4.80 1.90 -19.18
N ILE A 202 4.69 1.54 -17.91
CA ILE A 202 5.82 1.47 -17.01
C ILE A 202 6.10 0.01 -16.69
N SER A 203 7.26 -0.46 -17.10
CA SER A 203 7.76 -1.73 -16.61
C SER A 203 8.20 -1.58 -15.14
N PRO A 204 7.89 -2.54 -14.26
CA PRO A 204 8.49 -2.54 -12.94
C PRO A 204 10.00 -2.71 -13.09
N SER A 205 10.76 -2.00 -12.27
CA SER A 205 12.22 -2.13 -12.21
C SER A 205 12.62 -3.56 -11.83
N ARG A 206 13.86 -3.95 -12.16
CA ARG A 206 14.41 -5.27 -11.79
C ARG A 206 14.31 -5.53 -10.29
N VAL A 207 14.53 -4.49 -9.48
CA VAL A 207 14.42 -4.54 -8.02
C VAL A 207 12.97 -4.74 -7.58
N GLU A 208 12.00 -4.04 -8.18
CA GLU A 208 10.58 -4.24 -7.88
C GLU A 208 10.07 -5.63 -8.26
N LYS A 209 10.49 -6.16 -9.41
CA LYS A 209 10.18 -7.55 -9.80
C LYS A 209 10.72 -8.53 -8.76
N LEU A 210 12.00 -8.37 -8.41
CA LEU A 210 12.67 -9.23 -7.43
C LEU A 210 12.03 -9.15 -6.04
N ILE A 211 11.63 -7.96 -5.59
CA ILE A 211 10.93 -7.75 -4.32
C ILE A 211 9.55 -8.42 -4.33
N ARG A 212 8.80 -8.32 -5.43
CA ARG A 212 7.49 -8.96 -5.56
C ARG A 212 7.59 -10.48 -5.54
N GLU A 213 8.58 -11.03 -6.24
CA GLU A 213 8.84 -12.47 -6.26
C GLU A 213 9.36 -12.99 -4.91
N LYS A 214 10.23 -12.21 -4.26
CA LYS A 214 10.96 -12.60 -3.06
C LYS A 214 10.92 -11.47 -2.03
N PRO A 215 9.78 -11.27 -1.34
CA PRO A 215 9.63 -10.18 -0.37
C PRO A 215 10.60 -10.27 0.82
N TRP A 216 11.12 -11.46 1.10
CA TRP A 216 12.14 -11.69 2.14
C TRP A 216 13.48 -10.98 1.85
N LEU A 217 13.78 -10.64 0.58
CA LEU A 217 15.00 -9.93 0.20
C LEU A 217 15.04 -8.49 0.74
N ILE A 218 13.89 -7.86 0.99
CA ILE A 218 13.85 -6.56 1.67
C ILE A 218 14.47 -6.67 3.06
N PHE A 219 14.11 -7.72 3.80
CA PHE A 219 14.63 -7.95 5.15
C PHE A 219 16.12 -8.23 5.14
N LEU A 220 16.60 -8.96 4.12
CA LEU A 220 18.02 -9.26 3.95
C LEU A 220 18.83 -8.01 3.59
N GLY A 221 18.29 -7.16 2.71
CA GLY A 221 18.87 -5.85 2.41
C GLY A 221 18.93 -4.95 3.65
N LEU A 222 17.83 -4.89 4.42
CA LEU A 222 17.79 -4.11 5.66
C LEU A 222 18.80 -4.64 6.70
N PHE A 223 18.91 -5.95 6.83
CA PHE A 223 19.88 -6.61 7.70
C PHE A 223 21.32 -6.28 7.28
N ALA A 224 21.63 -6.37 5.98
CA ALA A 224 22.94 -6.02 5.46
C ALA A 224 23.30 -4.55 5.75
N VAL A 225 22.34 -3.63 5.62
CA VAL A 225 22.54 -2.22 5.98
C VAL A 225 22.79 -2.05 7.48
N VAL A 226 22.04 -2.74 8.35
CA VAL A 226 22.27 -2.70 9.80
C VAL A 226 23.65 -3.25 10.16
N VAL A 227 24.05 -4.36 9.57
CA VAL A 227 25.39 -4.94 9.77
C VAL A 227 26.48 -3.98 9.30
N LEU A 228 26.33 -3.39 8.10
CA LEU A 228 27.30 -2.43 7.57
C LEU A 228 27.42 -1.19 8.47
N LEU A 229 26.29 -0.63 8.92
CA LEU A 229 26.28 0.50 9.86
C LEU A 229 26.93 0.11 11.20
N GLY A 230 26.71 -1.11 11.69
CA GLY A 230 27.36 -1.64 12.89
C GLY A 230 28.88 -1.79 12.74
N VAL A 231 29.35 -2.24 11.56
CA VAL A 231 30.78 -2.33 11.24
C VAL A 231 31.40 -0.94 11.13
N LEU A 232 30.76 0.00 10.43
CA LEU A 232 31.22 1.38 10.32
C LEU A 232 31.28 2.08 11.68
N PHE A 233 30.28 1.84 12.53
CA PHE A 233 30.25 2.37 13.89
C PHE A 233 31.37 1.80 14.75
N SER A 234 31.58 0.47 14.70
CA SER A 234 32.69 -0.19 15.39
C SER A 234 34.06 0.32 14.90
N ALA A 235 34.23 0.47 13.58
CA ALA A 235 35.46 1.02 13.00
C ALA A 235 35.70 2.47 13.42
N ALA A 236 34.64 3.29 13.50
CA ALA A 236 34.73 4.65 14.02
C ALA A 236 35.14 4.68 15.50
N LEU A 237 34.56 3.82 16.34
CA LEU A 237 34.95 3.68 17.75
C LEU A 237 36.41 3.27 17.91
N ILE A 238 36.87 2.30 17.11
CA ILE A 238 38.27 1.85 17.08
C ILE A 238 39.19 3.00 16.63
N ALA A 239 38.82 3.73 15.58
CA ALA A 239 39.59 4.89 15.11
C ALA A 239 39.68 5.98 16.19
N ILE A 240 38.62 6.23 16.95
CA ILE A 240 38.63 7.18 18.07
C ILE A 240 39.53 6.69 19.21
N ALA A 241 39.47 5.40 19.54
CA ALA A 241 40.32 4.79 20.57
C ALA A 241 41.82 4.85 20.20
N ILE A 242 42.16 4.61 18.92
CA ILE A 242 43.55 4.65 18.43
C ILE A 242 44.09 6.08 18.31
N SER A 243 43.26 7.04 17.91
CA SER A 243 43.67 8.43 17.72
C SER A 243 43.88 9.22 19.02
N GLY A 244 43.60 8.62 20.18
CA GLY A 244 43.73 9.28 21.50
C GLY A 244 42.77 10.46 21.67
N VAL A 245 41.78 10.58 20.78
CA VAL A 245 40.80 11.65 20.78
C VAL A 245 39.85 11.40 21.96
N SER A 246 39.71 12.41 22.83
CA SER A 246 38.93 12.29 24.05
C SER A 246 37.50 11.78 23.74
N PRO A 247 36.99 10.76 24.47
CA PRO A 247 35.66 10.21 24.24
C PRO A 247 34.53 11.24 24.44
N LEU A 248 34.84 12.40 25.04
CA LEU A 248 33.96 13.57 25.14
C LEU A 248 33.61 14.20 23.78
N ILE A 249 34.39 13.94 22.72
CA ILE A 249 34.11 14.47 21.37
C ILE A 249 32.98 13.70 20.69
N ILE A 250 32.76 12.43 21.04
CA ILE A 250 31.67 11.61 20.48
C ILE A 250 30.28 12.21 20.74
N PRO A 251 29.87 12.54 21.99
CA PRO A 251 28.59 13.17 22.22
C PRO A 251 28.48 14.56 21.58
N VAL A 252 29.58 15.30 21.40
CA VAL A 252 29.59 16.58 20.67
C VAL A 252 29.33 16.39 19.19
N ILE A 253 29.95 15.39 18.55
CA ILE A 253 29.69 15.04 17.14
C ILE A 253 28.26 14.54 16.98
N ILE A 254 27.76 13.66 17.86
CA ILE A 254 26.38 13.18 17.83
C ILE A 254 25.41 14.35 18.00
N PHE A 255 25.69 15.30 18.91
CA PHE A 255 24.89 16.50 19.10
C PHE A 255 24.91 17.43 17.88
N LEU A 256 26.07 17.63 17.24
CA LEU A 256 26.20 18.41 16.01
C LEU A 256 25.47 17.77 14.83
N VAL A 257 25.60 16.45 14.65
CA VAL A 257 24.87 15.69 13.62
C VAL A 257 23.36 15.75 13.89
N TYR A 258 22.94 15.62 15.15
CA TYR A 258 21.53 15.78 15.54
C TYR A 258 21.00 17.19 15.28
N MET A 259 21.79 18.23 15.57
CA MET A 259 21.46 19.63 15.29
C MET A 259 21.34 19.91 13.78
N LEU A 260 22.28 19.40 12.98
CA LEU A 260 22.23 19.49 11.52
C LEU A 260 21.03 18.73 10.96
N TYR A 261 20.78 17.51 11.42
CA TYR A 261 19.60 16.74 11.06
C TYR A 261 18.31 17.52 11.38
N ARG A 262 18.22 18.11 12.57
CA ARG A 262 17.06 18.92 12.97
C ARG A 262 16.89 20.17 12.09
N ARG A 263 17.97 20.80 11.63
CA ARG A 263 17.94 22.00 10.79
C ARG A 263 17.54 21.72 9.33
N PHE A 264 17.90 20.55 8.80
CA PHE A 264 17.62 20.18 7.41
C PHE A 264 16.37 19.31 7.22
N PHE A 265 15.90 18.63 8.27
CA PHE A 265 14.83 17.63 8.15
C PHE A 265 13.57 17.89 9.01
N LYS A 266 13.54 18.93 9.86
CA LYS A 266 12.27 19.51 10.33
C LYS A 266 11.81 20.59 9.37
#